data_AF-A0A1W0E368-F1
#
_entry.id   AF-A0A1W0E368-F1
#
_cell.length_a   1.000
_cell.length_b   1.000
_cell.length_c   1.000
_cell.angle_alpha   90.00
_cell.angle_beta   90.00
_cell.angle_gamma   90.00
#
_symmetry.space_group_name_H-M   'P 1'
#
loop_
_entity.id
_entity.type
_entity.pdbx_description
1 polymer ?
#
loop_
_entity_poly.entity_id
_entity_poly.type
_entity_poly.pdbx_seq_one_letter_code
_entity_poly.pdbx_strand_id
1 'polypeptide(L)'
;MNNINFYKYIKIITSDNTPIQIKNRTIFFLRNLESDEAADALSRCICKKSVLLDHEIAYVLGQMRRRCSISFLFQLAGDPSHSPIVRHEAIEALGNYQDKNLINDLQVFLKSEIDLVRESAILAIDKLKLTGEGNVSKYGSHDPAYPYASNDINILKDMFMEGTLTEKYQALFKLRDINTKESIMVLAEGFKDPSALLRHEVAYVFGRWKIQMQFLY
;
A
#
# COMPACT_ATOMS: atom_id res chain seq x y z
N MET A 1 -20.69 -9.51 24.42
CA MET A 1 -19.77 -8.78 23.50
C MET A 1 -19.33 -7.51 24.21
N ASN A 2 -18.04 -7.32 24.45
CA ASN A 2 -17.53 -6.08 25.03
C ASN A 2 -17.79 -4.94 24.04
N ASN A 3 -18.47 -3.89 24.48
CA ASN A 3 -18.79 -2.74 23.64
C ASN A 3 -17.50 -1.94 23.40
N ILE A 4 -16.90 -2.08 22.21
CA ILE A 4 -15.62 -1.44 21.87
C ILE A 4 -15.85 0.07 21.75
N ASN A 5 -15.16 0.86 22.57
CA ASN A 5 -15.23 2.31 22.51
C ASN A 5 -14.26 2.87 21.46
N PHE A 6 -14.71 2.97 20.21
CA PHE A 6 -13.91 3.51 19.09
C PHE A 6 -13.46 4.96 19.30
N TYR A 7 -14.26 5.77 19.99
CA TYR A 7 -13.91 7.17 20.27
C TYR A 7 -12.63 7.31 21.11
N LYS A 8 -12.38 6.36 22.02
CA LYS A 8 -11.12 6.30 22.79
C LYS A 8 -9.92 6.13 21.85
N TYR A 9 -10.01 5.25 20.86
CA TYR A 9 -8.90 4.97 19.95
C TYR A 9 -8.65 6.12 18.97
N ILE A 10 -9.71 6.76 18.47
CA ILE A 10 -9.59 7.97 17.65
C ILE A 10 -8.80 9.04 18.41
N LYS A 11 -9.17 9.31 19.67
CA LYS A 11 -8.43 10.28 20.52
C LYS A 11 -6.95 9.93 20.68
N ILE A 12 -6.62 8.66 20.85
CA ILE A 12 -5.23 8.20 20.98
C ILE A 12 -4.45 8.49 19.70
N ILE A 13 -5.03 8.19 18.52
CA ILE A 13 -4.37 8.38 17.23
C ILE A 13 -4.19 9.87 16.90
N THR A 14 -5.22 10.70 17.14
CA THR A 14 -5.22 12.12 16.74
C THR A 14 -4.60 13.08 17.77
N SER A 15 -4.25 12.58 18.95
CA SER A 15 -3.64 13.37 20.03
C SER A 15 -2.19 13.75 19.73
N ASP A 16 -1.83 15.02 19.91
CA ASP A 16 -0.45 15.50 19.71
C ASP A 16 0.50 15.00 20.83
N ASN A 17 -0.05 14.62 21.98
CA ASN A 17 0.71 14.17 23.15
C ASN A 17 0.96 12.65 23.18
N THR A 18 0.40 11.90 22.23
CA THR A 18 0.54 10.45 22.20
C THR A 18 1.79 10.05 21.40
N PRO A 19 2.71 9.25 21.96
CA PRO A 19 3.89 8.78 21.23
C PRO A 19 3.52 8.01 19.96
N ILE A 20 4.30 8.18 18.89
CA ILE A 20 4.03 7.58 17.58
C ILE A 20 3.89 6.05 17.64
N GLN A 21 4.65 5.39 18.50
CA GLN A 21 4.60 3.94 18.69
C GLN A 21 3.25 3.49 19.24
N ILE A 22 2.63 4.29 20.13
CA ILE A 22 1.30 4.02 20.69
C ILE A 22 0.23 4.24 19.63
N LYS A 23 0.36 5.29 18.81
CA LYS A 23 -0.53 5.53 17.66
C LYS A 23 -0.52 4.36 16.69
N ASN A 24 0.67 3.92 16.26
CA ASN A 24 0.82 2.79 15.34
C ASN A 24 0.25 1.50 15.93
N ARG A 25 0.57 1.17 17.19
CA ARG A 25 -0.04 -0.01 17.86
C ARG A 25 -1.57 0.06 17.88
N THR A 26 -2.12 1.25 18.06
CA THR A 26 -3.58 1.46 18.08
C THR A 26 -4.18 1.28 16.68
N ILE A 27 -3.52 1.80 15.64
CA ILE A 27 -3.93 1.60 14.24
C ILE A 27 -3.97 0.11 13.90
N PHE A 28 -2.90 -0.64 14.21
CA PHE A 28 -2.85 -2.08 13.95
C PHE A 28 -3.80 -2.90 14.82
N PHE A 29 -4.09 -2.44 16.05
CA PHE A 29 -5.15 -3.04 16.86
C PHE A 29 -6.51 -2.90 16.16
N LEU A 30 -6.86 -1.70 15.68
CA LEU A 30 -8.12 -1.47 14.95
C LEU A 30 -8.18 -2.28 13.65
N ARG A 31 -7.07 -2.38 12.90
CA ARG A 31 -6.97 -3.24 11.72
C ARG A 31 -7.40 -4.68 12.03
N ASN A 32 -6.86 -5.24 13.11
CA ASN A 32 -7.08 -6.63 13.48
C ASN A 32 -8.49 -6.91 14.02
N LEU A 33 -9.31 -5.87 14.28
CA LEU A 33 -10.72 -6.06 14.60
C LEU A 33 -11.54 -6.46 13.38
N GLU A 34 -11.06 -6.15 12.17
CA GLU A 34 -11.70 -6.57 10.93
C GLU A 34 -13.21 -6.22 10.90
N SER A 35 -13.57 -5.02 11.34
CA SER A 35 -14.95 -4.53 11.41
C SER A 35 -15.13 -3.22 10.65
N ASP A 36 -16.36 -2.95 10.23
CA ASP A 36 -16.69 -1.71 9.50
C ASP A 36 -16.57 -0.48 10.41
N GLU A 37 -16.89 -0.62 11.71
CA GLU A 37 -16.73 0.43 12.71
C GLU A 37 -15.25 0.76 12.97
N ALA A 38 -14.37 -0.23 12.91
CA ALA A 38 -12.93 -0.01 13.01
C ALA A 38 -12.40 0.76 11.79
N ALA A 39 -12.87 0.42 10.58
CA ALA A 39 -12.51 1.14 9.36
C ALA A 39 -13.06 2.59 9.35
N ASP A 40 -14.29 2.81 9.81
CA ASP A 40 -14.84 4.16 10.00
C ASP A 40 -14.00 4.97 11.00
N ALA A 41 -13.68 4.37 12.16
CA ALA A 41 -12.86 5.01 13.18
C ALA A 41 -11.46 5.40 12.65
N LEU A 42 -10.83 4.53 11.86
CA LEU A 42 -9.56 4.80 11.21
C LEU A 42 -9.67 5.93 10.18
N SER A 43 -10.71 5.92 9.33
CA SER A 43 -10.94 6.97 8.33
C SER A 43 -11.02 8.36 8.97
N ARG A 44 -11.66 8.46 10.14
CA ARG A 44 -11.77 9.70 10.94
C ARG A 44 -10.47 10.18 11.59
N CYS A 45 -9.42 9.36 11.57
CA CYS A 45 -8.11 9.72 12.13
C CYS A 45 -7.20 10.45 11.12
N ILE A 46 -7.51 10.39 9.81
CA ILE A 46 -6.77 11.12 8.78
C ILE A 46 -7.10 12.61 8.91
N CYS A 47 -6.08 13.42 9.24
CA CYS A 47 -6.31 14.81 9.66
C CYS A 47 -5.21 15.81 9.25
N LYS A 48 -4.31 15.45 8.34
CA LYS A 48 -3.26 16.33 7.79
C LYS A 48 -2.21 16.79 8.80
N LYS A 49 -2.23 16.26 10.03
CA LYS A 49 -1.22 16.53 11.07
C LYS A 49 0.07 15.75 10.87
N SER A 50 -0.01 14.56 10.27
CA SER A 50 1.14 13.71 10.03
C SER A 50 0.95 12.95 8.73
N VAL A 51 1.72 13.32 7.72
CA VAL A 51 1.72 12.65 6.41
C VAL A 51 1.99 11.15 6.56
N LEU A 52 2.91 10.77 7.46
CA LEU A 52 3.24 9.38 7.74
C LEU A 52 2.04 8.60 8.29
N LEU A 53 1.31 9.16 9.26
CA LEU A 53 0.15 8.49 9.85
C LEU A 53 -1.03 8.46 8.88
N ASP A 54 -1.30 9.54 8.17
CA ASP A 54 -2.38 9.60 7.18
C ASP A 54 -2.14 8.55 6.08
N HIS A 55 -0.90 8.41 5.62
CA HIS A 55 -0.47 7.34 4.72
C HIS A 55 -0.69 5.96 5.34
N GLU A 56 -0.15 5.68 6.53
CA GLU A 56 -0.29 4.37 7.20
C GLU A 56 -1.76 3.98 7.40
N ILE A 57 -2.63 4.94 7.71
CA ILE A 57 -4.06 4.68 7.88
C ILE A 57 -4.70 4.34 6.53
N ALA A 58 -4.38 5.05 5.45
CA ALA A 58 -4.87 4.73 4.11
C ALA A 58 -4.43 3.31 3.68
N TYR A 59 -3.16 2.96 3.92
CA TYR A 59 -2.62 1.62 3.71
C TYR A 59 -3.45 0.58 4.46
N VAL A 60 -3.66 0.79 5.77
CA VAL A 60 -4.41 -0.13 6.63
C VAL A 60 -5.85 -0.30 6.16
N LEU A 61 -6.53 0.77 5.74
CA LEU A 61 -7.89 0.67 5.16
C LEU A 61 -7.88 -0.22 3.90
N GLY A 62 -6.88 -0.05 3.03
CA GLY A 62 -6.66 -0.91 1.87
C GLY A 62 -6.41 -2.37 2.22
N GLN A 63 -5.67 -2.64 3.30
CA GLN A 63 -5.43 -4.01 3.77
C GLN A 63 -6.69 -4.64 4.37
N MET A 64 -7.53 -3.85 5.07
CA MET A 64 -8.78 -4.32 5.68
C MET A 64 -9.88 -4.63 4.65
N ARG A 65 -9.85 -3.99 3.47
CA ARG A 65 -10.80 -4.16 2.36
C ARG A 65 -12.28 -4.04 2.78
N ARG A 66 -12.57 -3.15 3.74
CA ARG A 66 -13.94 -2.89 4.21
C ARG A 66 -14.64 -1.97 3.22
N ARG A 67 -15.71 -2.47 2.59
CA ARG A 67 -16.42 -1.71 1.54
C ARG A 67 -16.93 -0.34 2.00
N CYS A 68 -17.22 -0.17 3.29
CA CYS A 68 -17.59 1.13 3.87
C CYS A 68 -16.53 2.22 3.64
N SER A 69 -15.25 1.86 3.48
CA SER A 69 -14.15 2.82 3.30
C SER A 69 -13.90 3.22 1.83
N ILE A 70 -14.51 2.57 0.84
CA ILE A 70 -14.28 2.88 -0.59
C ILE A 70 -14.60 4.35 -0.90
N SER A 71 -15.76 4.84 -0.44
CA SER A 71 -16.18 6.24 -0.67
C SER A 71 -15.17 7.22 -0.07
N PHE A 72 -14.71 6.95 1.15
CA PHE A 72 -13.69 7.75 1.82
C PHE A 72 -12.34 7.71 1.08
N LEU A 73 -11.90 6.55 0.60
CA LEU A 73 -10.64 6.41 -0.14
C LEU A 73 -10.65 7.19 -1.46
N PHE A 74 -11.76 7.22 -2.19
CA PHE A 74 -11.89 8.08 -3.38
C PHE A 74 -11.83 9.57 -3.02
N GLN A 75 -12.51 9.99 -1.94
CA GLN A 75 -12.42 11.38 -1.47
C GLN A 75 -10.98 11.76 -1.10
N LEU A 76 -10.27 10.88 -0.38
CA LEU A 76 -8.88 11.08 0.01
C LEU A 76 -7.94 11.16 -1.20
N ALA A 77 -8.09 10.26 -2.17
CA ALA A 77 -7.31 10.26 -3.42
C ALA A 77 -7.54 11.54 -4.25
N GLY A 78 -8.77 12.04 -4.25
CA GLY A 78 -9.21 13.22 -5.00
C GLY A 78 -8.89 14.56 -4.34
N ASP A 79 -8.62 14.62 -3.04
CA ASP A 79 -8.39 15.88 -2.31
C ASP A 79 -6.97 16.43 -2.56
N PRO A 80 -6.80 17.52 -3.32
CA PRO A 80 -5.49 18.08 -3.64
C PRO A 80 -4.80 18.73 -2.44
N SER A 81 -5.49 18.93 -1.32
CA SER A 81 -4.89 19.47 -0.10
C SER A 81 -4.20 18.40 0.77
N HIS A 82 -4.33 17.12 0.43
CA HIS A 82 -3.48 16.06 0.97
C HIS A 82 -2.17 15.93 0.17
N SER A 83 -1.10 15.53 0.86
CA SER A 83 0.19 15.23 0.23
C SER A 83 0.03 14.16 -0.86
N PRO A 84 0.75 14.24 -1.99
CA PRO A 84 0.77 13.20 -3.02
C PRO A 84 0.97 11.79 -2.48
N ILE A 85 1.77 11.64 -1.41
CA ILE A 85 2.06 10.34 -0.81
C ILE A 85 0.81 9.70 -0.18
N VAL A 86 -0.02 10.49 0.49
CA VAL A 86 -1.28 10.01 1.09
C VAL A 86 -2.29 9.66 0.01
N ARG A 87 -2.31 10.44 -1.08
CA ARG A 87 -3.21 10.22 -2.21
C ARG A 87 -2.85 8.96 -3.00
N HIS A 88 -1.57 8.67 -3.19
CA HIS A 88 -1.14 7.41 -3.83
C HIS A 88 -1.62 6.21 -3.02
N GLU A 89 -1.49 6.28 -1.69
CA GLU A 89 -1.81 5.16 -0.81
C GLU A 89 -3.32 4.88 -0.81
N ALA A 90 -4.13 5.95 -0.89
CA ALA A 90 -5.57 5.82 -1.09
C ALA A 90 -5.93 5.13 -2.42
N ILE A 91 -5.18 5.40 -3.49
CA ILE A 91 -5.39 4.79 -4.81
C ILE A 91 -4.96 3.32 -4.82
N GLU A 92 -3.83 2.99 -4.22
CA GLU A 92 -3.39 1.60 -4.09
C GLU A 92 -4.33 0.79 -3.19
N ALA A 93 -4.81 1.40 -2.11
CA ALA A 93 -5.86 0.82 -1.27
C ALA A 93 -7.11 0.47 -2.08
N LEU A 94 -7.55 1.33 -3.00
CA LEU A 94 -8.67 1.05 -3.91
C LEU A 94 -8.37 -0.16 -4.83
N GLY A 95 -7.12 -0.33 -5.28
CA GLY A 95 -6.68 -1.49 -6.05
C GLY A 95 -6.72 -2.83 -5.29
N ASN A 96 -6.85 -2.82 -3.96
CA ASN A 96 -6.96 -4.03 -3.14
C ASN A 96 -8.38 -4.62 -3.12
N TYR A 97 -9.38 -3.83 -3.47
CA TYR A 97 -10.77 -4.28 -3.54
C TYR A 97 -10.92 -5.12 -4.81
N GLN A 98 -11.32 -6.38 -4.72
CA GLN A 98 -11.50 -7.25 -5.91
C GLN A 98 -12.79 -6.89 -6.67
N ASP A 99 -12.96 -5.62 -7.02
CA ASP A 99 -14.15 -5.04 -7.58
C ASP A 99 -13.81 -4.27 -8.85
N LYS A 100 -14.02 -4.92 -9.98
CA LYS A 100 -13.75 -4.34 -11.31
C LYS A 100 -14.59 -3.10 -11.61
N ASN A 101 -15.69 -2.87 -10.89
CA ASN A 101 -16.50 -1.68 -11.08
C ASN A 101 -15.74 -0.39 -10.70
N LEU A 102 -14.74 -0.50 -9.81
CA LEU A 102 -13.91 0.63 -9.39
C LEU A 102 -12.98 1.15 -10.50
N ILE A 103 -12.75 0.35 -11.56
CA ILE A 103 -11.83 0.72 -12.65
C ILE A 103 -12.27 2.01 -13.33
N ASN A 104 -13.58 2.18 -13.58
CA ASN A 104 -14.08 3.37 -14.27
C ASN A 104 -13.82 4.65 -13.46
N ASP A 105 -14.03 4.59 -12.14
CA ASP A 105 -13.81 5.73 -11.25
C ASP A 105 -12.32 6.05 -11.09
N LEU A 106 -11.45 5.02 -11.10
CA LEU A 106 -10.00 5.19 -11.01
C LEU A 106 -9.38 5.87 -12.25
N GLN A 107 -10.03 5.80 -13.42
CA GLN A 107 -9.48 6.41 -14.66
C GLN A 107 -9.27 7.92 -14.55
N VAL A 108 -9.98 8.61 -13.65
CA VAL A 108 -9.80 10.06 -13.43
C VAL A 108 -8.37 10.39 -12.99
N PHE A 109 -7.73 9.51 -12.20
CA PHE A 109 -6.40 9.72 -11.66
C PHE A 109 -5.28 9.52 -12.70
N LEU A 110 -5.56 8.83 -13.81
CA LEU A 110 -4.63 8.67 -14.92
C LEU A 110 -4.27 10.00 -15.60
N LYS A 111 -5.12 11.03 -15.42
CA LYS A 111 -4.91 12.39 -15.97
C LYS A 111 -4.19 13.31 -14.99
N SER A 112 -3.70 12.82 -13.86
CA SER A 112 -3.01 13.66 -12.89
C SER A 112 -1.64 14.08 -13.41
N GLU A 113 -1.32 15.37 -13.24
CA GLU A 113 0.02 15.93 -13.45
C GLU A 113 1.03 15.46 -12.38
N ILE A 114 0.56 14.79 -11.32
CA ILE A 114 1.40 14.26 -10.25
C ILE A 114 1.70 12.79 -10.54
N ASP A 115 2.96 12.47 -10.81
CA ASP A 115 3.40 11.13 -11.19
C ASP A 115 2.97 10.07 -10.18
N LEU A 116 3.15 10.28 -8.87
CA LEU A 116 2.71 9.32 -7.85
C LEU A 116 1.22 8.97 -7.94
N VAL A 117 0.36 9.95 -8.18
CA VAL A 117 -1.09 9.74 -8.29
C VAL A 117 -1.41 8.96 -9.56
N ARG A 118 -0.77 9.34 -10.68
CA ARG A 118 -0.99 8.71 -11.98
C ARG A 118 -0.47 7.28 -12.02
N GLU A 119 0.74 7.04 -11.52
CA GLU A 119 1.41 5.74 -11.47
C GLU A 119 0.68 4.76 -10.55
N SER A 120 0.24 5.19 -9.36
CA SER A 120 -0.57 4.33 -8.49
C SER A 120 -1.93 3.98 -9.13
N ALA A 121 -2.51 4.87 -9.93
CA ALA A 121 -3.75 4.57 -10.66
C ALA A 121 -3.54 3.51 -11.74
N ILE A 122 -2.39 3.53 -12.44
CA ILE A 122 -2.00 2.48 -13.39
C ILE A 122 -1.95 1.13 -12.67
N LEU A 123 -1.20 1.06 -11.55
CA LEU A 123 -1.04 -0.17 -10.77
C LEU A 123 -2.39 -0.69 -10.22
N ALA A 124 -3.19 0.19 -9.62
CA ALA A 124 -4.50 -0.18 -9.07
C ALA A 124 -5.43 -0.73 -10.17
N ILE A 125 -5.52 -0.04 -11.31
CA ILE A 125 -6.36 -0.48 -12.44
C ILE A 125 -5.87 -1.81 -13.01
N ASP A 126 -4.57 -1.96 -13.23
CA ASP A 126 -4.02 -3.19 -13.79
C ASP A 126 -4.20 -4.38 -12.84
N LYS A 127 -4.00 -4.16 -11.53
CA LYS A 127 -4.30 -5.15 -10.51
C LYS A 127 -5.78 -5.58 -10.54
N LEU A 128 -6.71 -4.63 -10.68
CA LEU A 128 -8.15 -4.92 -10.75
C LEU A 128 -8.56 -5.69 -12.01
N LYS A 129 -7.86 -5.48 -13.14
CA LYS A 129 -8.13 -6.23 -14.39
C LYS A 129 -7.79 -7.71 -14.25
N LEU A 130 -6.72 -8.01 -13.53
CA LEU A 130 -6.24 -9.37 -13.30
C LEU A 130 -7.22 -10.14 -12.40
N THR A 131 -7.42 -11.42 -12.72
CA THR A 131 -8.15 -12.37 -11.88
C THR A 131 -7.16 -13.47 -11.51
N GLY A 132 -6.60 -13.41 -10.31
CA GLY A 132 -5.48 -14.29 -9.96
C GLY A 132 -5.42 -14.66 -8.49
N GLU A 133 -5.21 -15.95 -8.25
CA GLU A 133 -4.79 -16.53 -6.97
C GLU A 133 -3.47 -15.88 -6.51
N GLY A 134 -3.38 -15.51 -5.23
CA GLY A 134 -2.30 -14.66 -4.71
C GLY A 134 -2.78 -13.35 -4.08
N ASN A 135 -4.04 -13.30 -3.62
CA ASN A 135 -4.62 -12.11 -2.99
C ASN A 135 -3.79 -11.57 -1.83
N VAL A 136 -3.10 -12.44 -1.08
CA VAL A 136 -2.27 -12.07 0.05
C VAL A 136 -0.87 -12.62 -0.20
N SER A 137 0.14 -11.77 -0.08
CA SER A 137 1.54 -12.13 -0.24
C SER A 137 2.00 -13.09 0.86
N LYS A 138 3.18 -13.70 0.70
CA LYS A 138 3.81 -14.49 1.77
C LYS A 138 4.11 -13.69 3.05
N TYR A 139 3.98 -12.37 2.99
CA TYR A 139 4.16 -11.44 4.11
C TYR A 139 2.83 -10.96 4.72
N GLY A 140 1.70 -11.51 4.30
CA GLY A 140 0.38 -11.14 4.83
C GLY A 140 -0.14 -9.79 4.33
N SER A 141 0.38 -9.28 3.21
CA SER A 141 -0.03 -7.99 2.62
C SER A 141 -0.74 -8.17 1.28
N HIS A 142 -1.71 -7.29 1.02
CA HIS A 142 -2.23 -7.02 -0.30
C HIS A 142 -1.28 -6.04 -1.00
N ASP A 143 -0.36 -6.57 -1.82
CA ASP A 143 0.66 -5.78 -2.51
C ASP A 143 0.11 -5.08 -3.77
N PRO A 144 0.65 -3.92 -4.19
CA PRO A 144 0.21 -3.20 -5.39
C PRO A 144 0.18 -4.00 -6.71
N ALA A 145 0.97 -5.07 -6.83
CA ALA A 145 0.91 -6.00 -7.96
C ALA A 145 1.10 -7.46 -7.51
N TYR A 146 0.52 -8.40 -8.26
CA TYR A 146 0.79 -9.83 -8.08
C TYR A 146 2.23 -10.16 -8.52
N PRO A 147 2.97 -11.02 -7.81
CA PRO A 147 4.34 -11.36 -8.19
C PRO A 147 4.36 -12.12 -9.53
N TYR A 148 5.37 -11.86 -10.36
CA TYR A 148 5.54 -12.59 -11.62
C TYR A 148 5.72 -14.10 -11.40
N ALA A 149 5.25 -14.92 -12.33
CA ALA A 149 5.20 -16.37 -12.14
C ALA A 149 6.59 -17.03 -12.11
N SER A 150 7.53 -16.56 -12.95
CA SER A 150 8.87 -17.16 -13.09
C SER A 150 9.79 -16.81 -11.93
N ASN A 151 10.65 -17.77 -11.54
CA ASN A 151 11.75 -17.55 -10.58
C ASN A 151 13.09 -17.19 -11.27
N ASP A 152 13.12 -17.06 -12.59
CA ASP A 152 14.34 -16.75 -13.35
C ASP A 152 14.78 -15.29 -13.09
N ILE A 153 15.91 -15.12 -12.41
CA ILE A 153 16.43 -13.81 -12.04
C ILE A 153 16.78 -12.95 -13.24
N ASN A 154 17.24 -13.53 -14.35
CA ASN A 154 17.58 -12.74 -15.55
C ASN A 154 16.31 -12.13 -16.16
N ILE A 155 15.25 -12.92 -16.28
CA ILE A 155 13.94 -12.42 -16.75
C ILE A 155 13.42 -11.33 -15.81
N LEU A 156 13.47 -11.57 -14.50
CA LEU A 156 12.99 -10.61 -13.50
C LEU A 156 13.81 -9.32 -13.50
N LYS A 157 15.12 -9.41 -13.71
CA LYS A 157 15.99 -8.24 -13.84
C LYS A 157 15.61 -7.42 -15.08
N ASP A 158 15.45 -8.05 -16.24
CA ASP A 158 15.08 -7.34 -17.46
C ASP A 158 13.71 -6.66 -17.32
N MET A 159 12.73 -7.35 -16.73
CA MET A 159 11.42 -6.77 -16.40
C MET A 159 11.53 -5.60 -15.42
N PHE A 160 12.35 -5.73 -14.36
CA PHE A 160 12.50 -4.70 -13.34
C PHE A 160 13.19 -3.44 -13.85
N MET A 161 14.16 -3.59 -14.76
CA MET A 161 14.91 -2.46 -15.30
C MET A 161 14.18 -1.77 -16.46
N GLU A 162 13.65 -2.54 -17.41
CA GLU A 162 13.19 -2.04 -18.71
C GLU A 162 11.68 -2.21 -18.96
N GLY A 163 10.96 -2.91 -18.07
CA GLY A 163 9.54 -3.17 -18.23
C GLY A 163 8.64 -1.96 -18.03
N THR A 164 7.36 -2.16 -18.33
CA THR A 164 6.27 -1.26 -17.90
C THR A 164 6.22 -1.16 -16.37
N LEU A 165 5.60 -0.11 -15.84
CA LEU A 165 5.45 0.05 -14.38
C LEU A 165 4.87 -1.20 -13.70
N THR A 166 3.83 -1.79 -14.30
CA THR A 166 3.23 -3.03 -13.81
C THR A 166 4.23 -4.18 -13.82
N GLU A 167 4.95 -4.41 -14.91
CA GLU A 167 5.99 -5.46 -14.99
C GLU A 167 7.11 -5.25 -13.97
N LYS A 168 7.54 -3.99 -13.76
CA LYS A 168 8.52 -3.64 -12.73
C LYS A 168 8.03 -4.03 -11.34
N TYR A 169 6.77 -3.75 -11.01
CA TYR A 169 6.18 -4.12 -9.72
C TYR A 169 6.00 -5.63 -9.56
N GLN A 170 5.58 -6.33 -10.62
CA GLN A 170 5.48 -7.80 -10.61
C GLN A 170 6.85 -8.44 -10.38
N ALA A 171 7.89 -7.93 -11.04
CA ALA A 171 9.26 -8.37 -10.83
C ALA A 171 9.77 -8.01 -9.43
N LEU A 172 9.49 -6.81 -8.94
CA LEU A 172 9.87 -6.34 -7.61
C LEU A 172 9.34 -7.26 -6.51
N PHE A 173 8.04 -7.58 -6.52
CA PHE A 173 7.47 -8.47 -5.50
C PHE A 173 7.93 -9.91 -5.66
N LYS A 174 8.21 -10.35 -6.89
CA LYS A 174 8.80 -11.67 -7.10
C LYS A 174 10.24 -11.77 -6.59
N LEU A 175 11.07 -10.76 -6.85
CA LEU A 175 12.44 -10.67 -6.34
C LEU A 175 12.47 -10.57 -4.81
N ARG A 176 11.54 -9.79 -4.23
CA ARG A 176 11.29 -9.80 -2.76
C ARG A 176 11.02 -11.21 -2.27
N ASP A 177 10.18 -11.94 -3.01
CA ASP A 177 9.75 -13.26 -2.63
C ASP A 177 10.84 -14.33 -2.79
N ILE A 178 11.77 -14.16 -3.72
CA ILE A 178 12.93 -15.02 -3.87
C ILE A 178 13.96 -14.77 -2.75
N ASN A 179 14.21 -13.51 -2.38
CA ASN A 179 15.06 -13.13 -1.24
C ASN A 179 16.49 -13.75 -1.26
N THR A 180 17.11 -13.82 -2.44
CA THR A 180 18.52 -14.20 -2.58
C THR A 180 19.41 -12.97 -2.62
N LYS A 181 20.72 -13.13 -2.38
CA LYS A 181 21.71 -12.04 -2.54
C LYS A 181 21.61 -11.39 -3.92
N GLU A 182 21.42 -12.20 -4.96
CA GLU A 182 21.26 -11.71 -6.33
C GLU A 182 19.99 -10.87 -6.48
N SER A 183 18.85 -11.33 -5.94
CA SER A 183 17.59 -10.57 -5.95
C SER A 183 17.72 -9.23 -5.24
N ILE A 184 18.42 -9.20 -4.09
CA ILE A 184 18.70 -7.97 -3.34
C ILE A 184 19.51 -6.99 -4.19
N MET A 185 20.54 -7.48 -4.90
CA MET A 185 21.38 -6.64 -5.77
C MET A 185 20.58 -6.05 -6.93
N VAL A 186 19.67 -6.83 -7.54
CA VAL A 186 18.76 -6.33 -8.58
C VAL A 186 17.84 -5.24 -8.03
N LEU A 187 17.18 -5.48 -6.89
CA LEU A 187 16.28 -4.48 -6.30
C LEU A 187 17.01 -3.20 -5.89
N ALA A 188 18.27 -3.28 -5.46
CA ALA A 188 19.07 -2.12 -5.10
C ALA A 188 19.29 -1.16 -6.29
N GLU A 189 19.33 -1.67 -7.52
CA GLU A 189 19.39 -0.82 -8.73
C GLU A 189 18.13 0.04 -8.90
N GLY A 190 16.99 -0.41 -8.36
CA GLY A 190 15.72 0.33 -8.40
C GLY A 190 15.76 1.69 -7.68
N PHE A 191 16.72 1.92 -6.78
CA PHE A 191 16.91 3.26 -6.19
C PHE A 191 17.37 4.32 -7.21
N LYS A 192 17.79 3.91 -8.40
CA LYS A 192 18.17 4.81 -9.51
C LYS A 192 17.04 5.02 -10.52
N ASP A 193 15.91 4.33 -10.39
CA ASP A 193 14.79 4.43 -11.31
C ASP A 193 14.19 5.85 -11.30
N PRO A 194 13.75 6.41 -12.44
CA PRO A 194 13.13 7.74 -12.49
C PRO A 194 11.83 7.85 -11.67
N SER A 195 11.05 6.76 -11.54
CA SER A 195 9.79 6.76 -10.79
C SER A 195 10.07 6.92 -9.28
N ALA A 196 9.57 8.01 -8.70
CA ALA A 196 9.61 8.20 -7.26
C ALA A 196 8.78 7.14 -6.51
N LEU A 197 7.71 6.65 -7.13
CA LEU A 197 6.86 5.60 -6.58
C LEU A 197 7.62 4.27 -6.51
N LEU A 198 8.32 3.87 -7.59
CA LEU A 198 9.11 2.64 -7.58
C LEU A 198 10.24 2.71 -6.54
N ARG A 199 10.95 3.85 -6.44
CA ARG A 199 11.98 4.03 -5.41
C ARG A 199 11.42 3.91 -3.98
N HIS A 200 10.23 4.43 -3.75
CA HIS A 200 9.51 4.27 -2.49
C HIS A 200 9.21 2.79 -2.21
N GLU A 201 8.67 2.07 -3.18
CA GLU A 201 8.31 0.65 -3.03
C GLU A 201 9.54 -0.24 -2.80
N VAL A 202 10.65 0.05 -3.48
CA VAL A 202 11.94 -0.60 -3.20
C VAL A 202 12.33 -0.38 -1.73
N ALA A 203 12.28 0.85 -1.22
CA ALA A 203 12.59 1.13 0.18
C ALA A 203 11.67 0.36 1.15
N TYR A 204 10.37 0.27 0.83
CA TYR A 204 9.40 -0.51 1.59
C TYR A 204 9.79 -2.00 1.67
N VAL A 205 10.11 -2.60 0.51
CA VAL A 205 10.54 -4.01 0.42
C VAL A 205 11.78 -4.28 1.28
N PHE A 206 12.80 -3.42 1.18
CA PHE A 206 14.01 -3.54 2.00
C PHE A 206 13.71 -3.43 3.50
N GLY A 207 12.78 -2.54 3.89
CA GLY A 207 12.32 -2.40 5.27
C GLY A 207 11.67 -3.67 5.82
N ARG A 208 10.89 -4.39 4.99
CA ARG A 208 10.23 -5.64 5.37
C ARG A 208 11.19 -6.80 5.57
N TRP A 209 12.27 -6.90 4.79
CA TRP A 209 13.30 -7.92 4.99
C TRP A 209 14.06 -7.76 6.31
N LYS A 210 14.36 -6.52 6.72
CA LYS A 210 15.06 -6.25 7.98
C LYS A 210 14.28 -6.76 9.20
N ILE A 211 12.95 -6.80 9.13
CA ILE A 211 12.09 -7.34 10.20
C ILE A 211 12.18 -8.86 10.28
N GLN A 212 12.31 -9.59 9.16
CA GLN A 212 12.42 -11.05 9.18
C GLN A 212 13.78 -11.56 9.69
N MET A 213 14.86 -10.82 9.46
CA MET A 213 16.19 -11.21 9.97
C MET A 213 16.33 -11.07 11.49
N GLN A 214 15.43 -10.35 12.17
CA GLN A 214 15.41 -10.28 13.64
C GLN A 214 14.71 -11.48 14.31
N PHE A 215 14.03 -12.34 13.54
CA PHE A 215 13.41 -13.57 14.06
C PHE A 215 14.23 -14.84 13.75
N LEU A 216 15.45 -14.68 13.23
CA LEU A 216 16.37 -15.78 12.89
C LEU A 216 17.68 -15.76 13.70
N TYR A 217 17.75 -14.95 14.75
CA TYR A 217 18.85 -14.95 15.72
C TYR A 217 18.32 -14.93 17.15
#